data_AF-A0A3M0WK28-F1
#
_entry.id   AF-A0A3M0WK28-F1
#
_cell.length_a   1.000
_cell.length_b   1.000
_cell.length_c   1.000
_cell.angle_alpha   90.00
_cell.angle_beta   90.00
_cell.angle_gamma   90.00
#
_symmetry.space_group_name_H-M   'P 1'
#
loop_
_entity.id
_entity.type
_entity.pdbx_description
1 polymer ?
#
loop_
_entity_poly.entity_id
_entity_poly.type
_entity_poly.pdbx_seq_one_letter_code
_entity_poly.pdbx_strand_id
1 'polypeptide(L)'
;MRKLLFVLFLTLPALSKQIGITQEQFCHFSYTIYKGCYQRGLMPGVDCNTLSEGIKFGKGFNKKQVDYIKKSCKTGCFLGKNKFKLQSENVFVENCLK
;
A
#
# COMPACT_ATOMS: atom_id res chain seq x y z
N MET A 1 -55.48 -2.46 27.62
CA MET A 1 -54.64 -1.79 26.59
C MET A 1 -53.18 -2.15 26.87
N ARG A 2 -52.52 -2.92 26.00
CA ARG A 2 -51.32 -2.52 25.23
C ARG A 2 -50.20 -1.94 26.12
N LYS A 3 -49.01 -2.53 26.23
CA LYS A 3 -48.09 -2.88 25.14
C LYS A 3 -47.07 -3.93 25.59
N LEU A 4 -46.97 -5.03 24.85
CA LEU A 4 -45.78 -5.89 24.82
C LEU A 4 -44.62 -5.08 24.23
N LEU A 5 -43.56 -4.89 25.00
CA LEU A 5 -42.28 -4.39 24.50
C LEU A 5 -41.56 -5.54 23.81
N PHE A 6 -41.72 -5.59 22.49
CA PHE A 6 -40.99 -6.49 21.60
C PHE A 6 -39.53 -6.00 21.54
N VAL A 7 -38.66 -6.57 22.37
CA VAL A 7 -37.21 -6.36 22.25
C VAL A 7 -36.75 -7.18 21.05
N LEU A 8 -36.77 -6.55 19.88
CA LEU A 8 -36.24 -7.11 18.65
C LEU A 8 -34.71 -7.11 18.76
N PHE A 9 -34.14 -8.18 19.33
CA PHE A 9 -32.71 -8.49 19.24
C PHE A 9 -32.40 -8.85 17.78
N LEU A 10 -32.18 -7.82 16.95
CA LEU A 10 -31.57 -7.94 15.64
C LEU A 10 -30.11 -8.36 15.86
N THR A 11 -29.88 -9.67 15.97
CA THR A 11 -28.55 -10.24 15.76
C THR A 11 -28.22 -10.06 14.28
N LEU A 12 -27.71 -8.88 13.92
CA LEU A 12 -27.01 -8.71 12.66
C LEU A 12 -25.89 -9.75 12.65
N PRO A 13 -25.85 -10.69 11.69
CA PRO A 13 -24.69 -11.52 11.52
C PRO A 13 -23.54 -10.55 11.20
N ALA A 14 -22.60 -10.45 12.14
CA ALA A 14 -21.34 -9.76 11.94
C ALA A 14 -20.64 -10.45 10.76
N LEU A 15 -20.85 -9.92 9.56
CA LEU A 15 -20.20 -10.35 8.34
C LEU A 15 -18.73 -9.94 8.44
N SER A 16 -17.97 -10.69 9.22
CA SER A 16 -16.51 -10.68 9.27
C SER A 16 -15.98 -11.22 7.93
N LYS A 17 -16.17 -10.46 6.85
CA LYS A 17 -15.36 -10.65 5.64
C LYS A 17 -14.00 -10.03 5.94
N GLN A 18 -12.99 -10.86 6.15
CA GLN A 18 -11.61 -10.47 5.86
C GLN A 18 -11.55 -10.12 4.37
N ILE A 19 -11.78 -8.85 4.04
CA ILE A 19 -11.58 -8.34 2.68
C ILE A 19 -10.06 -8.23 2.53
N GLY A 20 -9.44 -9.26 1.98
CA GLY A 20 -8.06 -9.20 1.54
C GLY A 20 -7.93 -8.19 0.40
N ILE A 21 -6.85 -7.39 0.42
CA ILE A 21 -6.52 -6.45 -0.65
C ILE A 21 -6.30 -7.25 -1.93
N THR A 22 -6.97 -6.90 -3.03
CA THR A 22 -6.76 -7.56 -4.33
C THR A 22 -5.34 -7.26 -4.85
N GLN A 23 -4.80 -8.12 -5.71
CA GLN A 23 -3.46 -7.89 -6.29
C GLN A 23 -3.39 -6.53 -7.02
N GLU A 24 -4.45 -6.16 -7.73
CA GLU A 24 -4.57 -4.86 -8.41
C GLU A 24 -4.51 -3.69 -7.41
N GLN A 25 -5.31 -3.74 -6.34
CA GLN A 25 -5.28 -2.73 -5.26
C GLN A 25 -3.89 -2.64 -4.62
N PHE A 26 -3.23 -3.78 -4.40
CA PHE A 26 -1.87 -3.83 -3.88
C PHE A 26 -0.86 -3.18 -4.83
N CYS A 27 -1.00 -3.38 -6.14
CA CYS A 27 -0.12 -2.79 -7.15
C CYS A 27 -0.26 -1.26 -7.23
N HIS A 28 -1.49 -0.73 -7.21
CA HIS A 28 -1.73 0.72 -7.13
C HIS A 28 -1.22 1.32 -5.82
N PHE A 29 -1.45 0.64 -4.69
CA PHE A 29 -0.88 1.04 -3.40
C PHE A 29 0.66 1.11 -3.48
N SER A 30 1.29 0.08 -4.04
CA SER A 30 2.74 0.02 -4.19
C SER A 30 3.27 1.12 -5.11
N TYR A 31 2.54 1.47 -6.17
CA TYR A 31 2.89 2.59 -7.05
C TYR A 31 2.86 3.94 -6.29
N THR A 32 1.89 4.13 -5.40
CA THR A 32 1.81 5.35 -4.56
C THR A 32 3.07 5.48 -3.70
N ILE A 33 3.54 4.39 -3.09
CA ILE A 33 4.79 4.38 -2.32
C ILE A 33 6.00 4.63 -3.23
N TYR A 34 6.08 3.95 -4.37
CA TYR A 34 7.14 4.14 -5.37
C TYR A 34 7.27 5.61 -5.80
N LYS A 35 6.15 6.24 -6.17
CA LYS A 35 6.08 7.66 -6.56
C LYS A 35 6.44 8.59 -5.40
N GLY A 36 5.95 8.31 -4.19
CA GLY A 36 6.29 9.09 -3.00
C GLY A 36 7.78 9.04 -2.70
N CYS A 37 8.40 7.86 -2.76
CA CYS A 37 9.84 7.71 -2.56
C CYS A 37 10.66 8.35 -3.69
N TYR A 38 10.16 8.37 -4.93
CA TYR A 38 10.76 9.16 -6.00
C TYR A 38 10.81 10.65 -5.69
N GLN A 39 9.69 11.24 -5.26
CA GLN A 39 9.64 12.65 -4.90
C GLN A 39 10.61 12.98 -3.75
N ARG A 40 10.72 12.09 -2.76
CA ARG A 40 11.72 12.22 -1.69
C ARG A 40 13.14 12.12 -2.23
N GLY A 41 13.41 11.20 -3.15
CA GLY A 41 14.72 11.03 -3.78
C GLY A 41 15.22 12.28 -4.54
N LEU A 42 14.32 13.16 -5.00
CA LEU A 42 14.70 14.44 -5.61
C LEU A 42 15.35 15.42 -4.60
N MET A 43 15.18 15.20 -3.30
CA MET A 43 15.78 16.02 -2.25
C MET A 43 17.25 15.61 -2.04
N PRO A 44 18.16 16.58 -1.85
CA PRO A 44 19.56 16.29 -1.56
C PRO A 44 19.72 15.58 -0.20
N GLY A 45 20.73 14.72 -0.09
CA GLY A 45 21.07 14.04 1.16
C GLY A 45 20.21 12.82 1.51
N VAL A 46 19.29 12.39 0.64
CA VAL A 46 18.44 11.23 0.91
C VAL A 46 19.21 9.91 0.74
N ASP A 47 19.12 9.06 1.77
CA ASP A 47 19.54 7.67 1.74
C ASP A 47 18.35 6.75 1.44
N CYS A 48 18.38 6.09 0.27
CA CYS A 48 17.26 5.30 -0.21
C CYS A 48 17.04 4.00 0.57
N ASN A 49 18.07 3.47 1.24
CA ASN A 49 17.92 2.30 2.11
C ASN A 49 17.17 2.67 3.38
N THR A 50 17.61 3.74 4.04
CA THR A 50 16.98 4.28 5.25
C THR A 50 15.53 4.67 4.96
N LEU A 51 15.27 5.31 3.83
CA LEU A 51 13.91 5.67 3.42
C LEU A 51 13.01 4.43 3.23
N SER A 52 13.49 3.38 2.56
CA SER A 52 12.69 2.16 2.36
C SER A 52 12.49 1.36 3.65
N GLU A 53 13.54 1.25 4.48
CA GLU A 53 13.47 0.52 5.75
C GLU A 53 12.63 1.24 6.81
N GLY A 54 12.51 2.57 6.71
CA GLY A 54 11.69 3.40 7.59
C GLY A 54 10.17 3.23 7.41
N ILE A 55 9.72 2.54 6.35
CA ILE A 55 8.29 2.29 6.13
C ILE A 55 7.78 1.28 7.16
N LYS A 56 6.80 1.70 7.95
CA LYS A 56 6.15 0.86 8.96
C LYS A 56 4.91 0.20 8.39
N PHE A 57 4.77 -1.10 8.58
CA PHE A 57 3.64 -1.89 8.11
C PHE A 57 2.84 -2.44 9.29
N GLY A 58 1.51 -2.35 9.20
CA GLY A 58 0.61 -3.06 10.11
C GLY A 58 0.45 -4.53 9.74
N LYS A 59 -0.42 -5.24 10.47
CA LYS A 59 -0.72 -6.68 10.23
C LYS A 59 -1.43 -6.98 8.90
N GLY A 60 -1.76 -5.95 8.11
CA GLY A 60 -2.49 -6.09 6.84
C GLY A 60 -1.65 -6.54 5.65
N PHE A 61 -0.31 -6.58 5.76
CA PHE A 61 0.58 -7.00 4.69
C PHE A 61 1.39 -8.24 5.11
N ASN A 62 1.48 -9.21 4.20
CA ASN A 62 2.39 -10.33 4.38
C ASN A 62 3.84 -9.92 4.06
N LYS A 63 4.81 -10.76 4.45
CA LYS A 63 6.24 -10.48 4.24
C LYS A 63 6.61 -10.19 2.78
N LYS A 64 6.06 -10.94 1.82
CA LYS A 64 6.34 -10.73 0.39
C LYS A 64 5.86 -9.35 -0.09
N GLN A 65 4.66 -8.94 0.36
CA GLN A 65 4.12 -7.62 0.05
C GLN A 65 4.96 -6.51 0.67
N VAL A 66 5.37 -6.66 1.93
CA VAL A 66 6.28 -5.72 2.60
C VAL A 66 7.60 -5.58 1.84
N ASP A 67 8.22 -6.70 1.50
CA ASP A 67 9.50 -6.72 0.77
C ASP A 67 9.37 -6.05 -0.61
N TYR A 68 8.26 -6.32 -1.32
CA TYR A 68 7.95 -5.68 -2.60
C TYR A 68 7.80 -4.16 -2.47
N ILE A 69 7.05 -3.68 -1.46
CA ILE A 69 6.85 -2.26 -1.21
C ILE A 69 8.19 -1.57 -0.88
N LYS A 70 9.00 -2.17 -0.01
CA LYS A 70 10.34 -1.65 0.32
C LYS A 70 11.24 -1.56 -0.90
N LYS A 71 11.29 -2.61 -1.72
CA LYS A 71 12.05 -2.62 -2.98
C LYS A 71 11.53 -1.54 -3.94
N SER A 72 10.21 -1.40 -4.09
CA SER A 72 9.59 -0.38 -4.92
C SER A 72 9.96 1.03 -4.44
N CYS A 73 9.86 1.30 -3.14
CA CYS A 73 10.30 2.58 -2.57
C CYS A 73 11.78 2.87 -2.88
N LYS A 74 12.66 1.90 -2.65
CA LYS A 74 14.11 2.04 -2.91
C LYS A 74 14.39 2.35 -4.37
N THR A 75 13.71 1.68 -5.30
CA THR A 75 13.80 1.94 -6.74
C THR A 75 13.31 3.35 -7.08
N GLY A 76 12.13 3.76 -6.58
CA GLY A 76 11.60 5.10 -6.81
C GLY A 76 12.57 6.17 -6.32
N CYS A 77 13.07 6.03 -5.10
CA CYS A 77 14.08 6.92 -4.53
C CYS A 77 15.36 6.99 -5.37
N PHE A 78 15.89 5.85 -5.81
CA PHE A 78 17.07 5.81 -6.67
C PHE A 78 16.85 6.58 -7.97
N LEU A 79 15.69 6.42 -8.61
CA LEU A 79 15.36 7.16 -9.83
C LEU A 79 15.31 8.66 -9.57
N GLY A 80 14.66 9.09 -8.48
CA GLY A 80 14.61 10.51 -8.09
C GLY A 80 15.99 11.09 -7.82
N LYS A 81 16.80 10.39 -7.02
CA LYS A 81 18.17 10.79 -6.64
C LYS A 81 19.07 11.00 -7.85
N ASN A 82 18.89 10.20 -8.89
CA ASN A 82 19.68 10.25 -10.13
C ASN A 82 18.96 11.01 -11.26
N LYS A 83 17.84 11.69 -10.98
CA LYS A 83 17.04 12.46 -11.94
C LYS A 83 16.59 11.66 -13.17
N PHE A 84 16.41 10.34 -13.02
CA PHE A 84 15.79 9.52 -14.06
C PHE A 84 14.29 9.77 -14.14
N LYS A 85 13.70 9.52 -15.30
CA LYS A 85 12.26 9.67 -15.51
C LYS A 85 11.50 8.64 -14.67
N LEU A 86 10.48 9.10 -13.95
CA LEU A 86 9.56 8.23 -13.23
C LEU A 86 8.75 7.37 -14.22
N GLN A 87 8.62 6.08 -13.93
CA GLN A 87 7.75 5.17 -14.68
C GLN A 87 6.28 5.56 -14.48
N SER A 88 5.47 5.46 -15.54
CA SER A 88 4.02 5.71 -15.42
C SER A 88 3.33 4.62 -14.60
N GLU A 89 2.19 4.97 -14.01
CA GLU A 89 1.40 4.06 -13.18
C GLU A 89 1.01 2.78 -13.92
N ASN A 90 0.49 2.92 -15.15
CA ASN A 90 0.05 1.77 -15.93
C ASN A 90 1.17 0.76 -16.16
N VAL A 91 2.37 1.22 -16.54
CA VAL A 91 3.51 0.32 -16.80
C VAL A 91 4.01 -0.30 -15.49
N PHE A 92 3.97 0.43 -14.37
CA PHE A 92 4.30 -0.14 -13.07
C PHE A 92 3.31 -1.22 -12.65
N VAL A 93 2.01 -0.93 -12.75
CA VAL A 93 0.92 -1.83 -12.33
C VAL A 93 0.89 -3.08 -13.20
N GLU A 94 1.02 -2.95 -14.53
CA GLU A 94 1.12 -4.09 -15.44
C GLU A 94 2.29 -5.01 -15.11
N ASN A 95 3.43 -4.47 -14.68
CA ASN A 95 4.58 -5.28 -14.27
C ASN A 95 4.43 -5.90 -12.87
N CYS A 96 3.67 -5.25 -11.99
CA CYS A 96 3.34 -5.78 -10.66
C CYS A 96 2.32 -6.93 -10.70
N LEU A 97 1.45 -6.94 -11.72
CA LEU A 97 0.45 -7.98 -11.93
C LEU A 97 0.99 -9.25 -12.61
N LYS A 98 2.19 -9.18 -13.20
CA LYS A 98 2.90 -10.33 -13.79
C LYS A 98 3.62 -11.14 -12.74
#